data_AF-A0A2U0RYE5-F1
#
_entry.id   AF-A0A2U0RYE5-F1
#
_cell.length_a   1.000
_cell.length_b   1.000
_cell.length_c   1.000
_cell.angle_alpha   90.00
_cell.angle_beta   90.00
_cell.angle_gamma   90.00
#
_symmetry.space_group_name_H-M   'P 1'
#
loop_
_entity.id
_entity.type
_entity.pdbx_description
1 polymer ?
#
loop_
_entity_poly.entity_id
_entity_poly.type
_entity_poly.pdbx_seq_one_letter_code
_entity_poly.pdbx_strand_id
1 'polypeptide(L)'
;MTPKPMYNPNPPRAIMTILDEGVDPGQSLQIQYDGKTPKATYLEQTLVFLETTELKIENVTFTDTVGDGSGDDLIVVSVTNVGTKNVEFEQVNFNGVTQTGNWELTSDDNKIECGLTVTLQVTVDWTAGNKYSIQFHLTDGTVISPLFTSTA
;
A
#
# COMPACT_ATOMS: atom_id res chain seq x y z
N MET A 1 -10.61 -15.14 -44.64
CA MET A 1 -11.54 -14.00 -44.73
C MET A 1 -12.44 -14.03 -43.51
N THR A 2 -12.35 -13.05 -42.62
CA THR A 2 -13.19 -12.98 -41.41
C THR A 2 -14.49 -12.26 -41.72
N PRO A 3 -15.67 -12.78 -41.33
CA PRO A 3 -16.95 -12.11 -41.59
C PRO A 3 -16.99 -10.76 -40.86
N LYS A 4 -17.41 -9.70 -41.56
CA LYS A 4 -17.70 -8.42 -40.91
C LYS A 4 -18.97 -8.56 -40.06
N PRO A 5 -18.99 -8.05 -38.81
CA PRO A 5 -20.20 -8.05 -37.99
C PRO A 5 -21.28 -7.17 -38.63
N MET A 6 -22.50 -7.70 -38.75
CA MET A 6 -23.66 -6.94 -39.21
C MET A 6 -24.18 -6.04 -38.09
N TYR A 7 -24.28 -4.74 -38.37
CA TYR A 7 -24.88 -3.75 -37.47
C TYR A 7 -26.41 -3.91 -37.45
N ASN A 8 -27.01 -4.09 -36.27
CA ASN A 8 -28.46 -4.06 -36.10
C ASN A 8 -28.89 -2.65 -35.66
N PRO A 9 -29.62 -1.89 -36.49
CA PRO A 9 -30.03 -0.52 -36.18
C PRO A 9 -31.10 -0.43 -35.07
N ASN A 10 -31.74 -1.54 -34.71
CA ASN A 10 -32.76 -1.59 -33.65
C ASN A 10 -32.36 -2.61 -32.58
N PRO A 11 -31.43 -2.26 -31.67
CA PRO A 11 -31.17 -3.09 -30.51
C PRO A 11 -32.43 -3.19 -29.65
N PRO A 12 -32.70 -4.36 -29.03
CA PRO A 12 -33.81 -4.50 -28.10
C PRO A 12 -33.70 -3.44 -26.99
N ARG A 13 -34.81 -2.76 -26.71
CA ARG A 13 -34.90 -1.73 -25.67
C ARG A 13 -35.56 -2.35 -24.44
N ALA A 14 -34.94 -2.20 -23.28
CA ALA A 14 -35.62 -2.47 -22.01
C ALA A 14 -36.38 -1.22 -21.59
N ILE A 15 -37.67 -1.36 -21.30
CA ILE A 15 -38.46 -0.29 -20.68
C ILE A 15 -38.48 -0.60 -19.18
N MET A 16 -37.89 0.28 -18.38
CA MET A 16 -37.93 0.19 -16.93
C MET A 16 -39.11 1.01 -16.43
N THR A 17 -40.07 0.34 -15.78
CA THR A 17 -41.17 1.00 -15.06
C THR A 17 -40.91 0.82 -13.58
N ILE A 18 -40.63 1.92 -12.87
CA ILE A 18 -40.58 1.91 -11.41
C ILE A 18 -42.02 2.09 -10.93
N LEU A 19 -42.59 1.06 -10.31
CA LEU A 19 -43.85 1.17 -9.60
C LEU A 19 -43.53 1.74 -8.22
N ASP A 20 -43.66 3.07 -8.08
CA ASP A 20 -43.52 3.74 -6.78
C ASP A 20 -44.81 3.55 -5.97
N GLU A 21 -44.90 2.41 -5.29
CA GLU A 21 -45.90 2.16 -4.25
C GLU A 21 -45.22 2.04 -2.88
N GLY A 22 -44.46 3.07 -2.47
CA GLY A 22 -43.98 3.21 -1.10
C GLY A 22 -42.98 2.16 -0.62
N VAL A 23 -42.53 2.32 0.64
CA VAL A 23 -41.45 1.55 1.27
C VAL A 23 -41.97 0.18 1.73
N ASP A 24 -42.28 -0.70 0.78
CA ASP A 24 -42.56 -2.11 1.06
C ASP A 24 -41.28 -2.94 0.81
N PRO A 25 -40.71 -3.60 1.83
CA PRO A 25 -39.52 -4.45 1.67
C PRO A 25 -39.75 -5.67 0.75
N GLY A 26 -40.97 -5.88 0.25
CA GLY A 26 -41.32 -6.89 -0.76
C GLY A 26 -41.26 -6.43 -2.22
N GLN A 27 -40.81 -5.21 -2.53
CA GLN A 27 -40.77 -4.73 -3.92
C GLN A 27 -39.83 -5.56 -4.81
N SER A 28 -40.40 -6.48 -5.58
CA SER A 28 -39.71 -7.20 -6.64
C SER A 28 -39.67 -6.35 -7.91
N LEU A 29 -38.48 -6.15 -8.46
CA LEU A 29 -38.27 -5.60 -9.80
C LEU A 29 -38.92 -6.52 -10.85
N GLN A 30 -39.96 -6.05 -11.53
CA GLN A 30 -40.51 -6.73 -12.70
C GLN A 30 -40.00 -6.05 -13.97
N ILE A 31 -39.08 -6.72 -14.67
CA ILE A 31 -38.65 -6.30 -16.00
C ILE A 31 -39.48 -7.09 -17.02
N GLN A 32 -40.43 -6.44 -17.68
CA GLN A 32 -41.13 -7.01 -18.83
C GLN A 32 -40.30 -6.81 -20.09
N TYR A 33 -40.09 -7.89 -20.84
CA TYR A 33 -39.40 -7.88 -22.12
C TYR A 33 -40.40 -8.10 -23.24
N ASP A 34 -40.39 -7.22 -24.25
CA ASP A 34 -41.22 -7.34 -25.44
C ASP A 34 -40.70 -8.49 -26.33
N GLY A 35 -41.34 -9.66 -26.20
CA GLY A 35 -41.33 -10.71 -27.21
C GLY A 35 -40.14 -11.68 -27.26
N LYS A 36 -39.06 -11.50 -26.49
CA LYS A 36 -38.01 -12.53 -26.26
C LYS A 36 -37.39 -12.33 -24.88
N THR A 37 -37.40 -13.36 -24.03
CA THR A 37 -36.61 -13.36 -22.79
C THR A 37 -35.16 -13.10 -23.16
N PRO A 38 -34.55 -11.97 -22.79
CA PRO A 38 -33.16 -11.76 -23.10
C PRO A 38 -32.35 -12.79 -22.35
N LYS A 39 -31.43 -13.43 -23.07
CA LYS A 39 -30.36 -14.18 -22.46
C LYS A 39 -29.57 -13.18 -21.63
N ALA A 40 -29.70 -13.23 -20.31
CA ALA A 40 -28.84 -12.47 -19.43
C ALA A 40 -27.42 -13.02 -19.60
N THR A 41 -26.61 -12.30 -20.38
CA THR A 41 -25.18 -12.54 -20.43
C THR A 41 -24.59 -11.80 -19.24
N TYR A 42 -24.39 -12.50 -18.13
CA TYR A 42 -23.61 -11.99 -17.02
C TYR A 42 -22.16 -11.92 -17.49
N LEU A 43 -21.66 -10.72 -17.73
CA LEU A 43 -20.23 -10.51 -17.84
C LEU A 43 -19.70 -10.53 -16.40
N GLU A 44 -18.96 -11.57 -16.04
CA GLU A 44 -18.17 -11.56 -14.81
C GLU A 44 -17.20 -10.38 -14.92
N GLN A 45 -17.41 -9.35 -14.09
CA GLN A 45 -16.47 -8.25 -13.95
C GLN A 45 -15.60 -8.53 -12.73
N THR A 46 -14.33 -8.83 -12.97
CA THR A 46 -13.34 -8.91 -11.90
C THR A 46 -12.80 -7.50 -11.64
N LEU A 47 -13.02 -6.98 -10.44
CA LEU A 47 -12.33 -5.78 -9.96
C LEU A 47 -10.96 -6.20 -9.43
N VAL A 48 -9.88 -5.68 -10.01
CA VAL A 48 -8.51 -5.91 -9.55
C VAL A 48 -8.02 -4.63 -8.89
N PHE A 49 -7.60 -4.71 -7.63
CA PHE A 49 -6.93 -3.61 -6.94
C PHE A 49 -5.42 -3.73 -7.16
N LEU A 50 -4.76 -2.62 -7.47
CA LEU A 50 -3.30 -2.59 -7.56
C LEU A 50 -2.70 -2.63 -6.15
N GLU A 51 -1.76 -3.55 -5.94
CA GLU A 51 -0.98 -3.61 -4.71
C GLU A 51 -0.03 -2.41 -4.62
N THR A 52 0.21 -1.90 -3.40
CA THR A 52 1.04 -0.72 -3.14
C THR A 52 2.12 -1.03 -2.12
N THR A 53 3.34 -0.57 -2.40
CA THR A 53 4.43 -0.48 -1.42
C THR A 53 4.41 0.91 -0.80
N GLU A 54 4.12 1.03 0.49
CA GLU A 54 4.16 2.34 1.15
C GLU A 54 4.53 2.20 2.63
N LEU A 55 5.54 2.95 3.05
CA LEU A 55 5.98 3.01 4.44
C LEU A 55 5.80 4.43 4.98
N LYS A 56 5.36 4.50 6.23
CA LYS A 56 5.26 5.75 7.00
C LYS A 56 6.20 5.67 8.18
N ILE A 57 7.08 6.67 8.31
CA ILE A 57 7.86 6.87 9.54
C ILE A 57 6.98 7.62 10.53
N GLU A 58 6.78 7.05 11.71
CA GLU A 58 5.98 7.66 12.76
C GLU A 58 6.80 8.44 13.76
N ASN A 59 7.98 7.91 14.12
CA ASN A 59 8.88 8.54 15.08
C ASN A 59 10.32 8.13 14.80
N VAL A 60 11.26 9.01 15.15
CA VAL A 60 12.69 8.72 15.19
C VAL A 60 13.25 9.24 16.51
N THR A 61 13.98 8.40 17.21
CA THR A 61 14.59 8.71 18.50
C THR A 61 16.06 8.32 18.46
N PHE A 62 16.90 9.16 19.05
CA PHE A 62 18.33 8.93 19.23
C PHE A 62 18.53 8.58 20.70
N THR A 63 19.18 7.44 21.01
CA THR A 63 19.12 6.85 22.36
C THR A 63 20.21 7.30 23.32
N ASP A 64 21.10 8.22 22.92
CA ASP A 64 22.01 8.92 23.84
C ASP A 64 21.63 10.41 23.93
N THR A 65 21.95 11.03 25.06
CA THR A 65 21.81 12.48 25.29
C THR A 65 22.92 13.28 24.62
N VAL A 66 24.08 12.64 24.35
CA VAL A 66 25.22 13.26 23.68
C VAL A 66 25.86 12.20 22.80
N GLY A 67 25.50 12.14 21.51
CA GLY A 67 26.23 11.30 20.54
C GLY A 67 27.70 11.71 20.55
N ASP A 68 28.52 10.92 21.22
CA ASP A 68 29.94 11.17 21.43
C ASP A 68 30.81 10.40 20.42
N GLY A 69 30.17 9.63 19.53
CA GLY A 69 30.83 8.75 18.57
C GLY A 69 31.48 7.54 19.25
N SER A 70 31.06 7.19 20.47
CA SER A 70 31.25 5.83 20.97
C SER A 70 30.31 4.92 20.17
N GLY A 71 30.86 3.89 19.55
CA GLY A 71 30.18 3.07 18.52
C GLY A 71 28.96 2.26 18.97
N ASP A 72 28.32 2.65 20.08
CA ASP A 72 27.09 2.11 20.63
C ASP A 72 25.88 3.05 20.42
N ASP A 73 26.08 4.16 19.70
CA ASP A 73 25.01 5.09 19.31
C ASP A 73 23.90 4.36 18.53
N LEU A 74 22.67 4.47 19.03
CA LEU A 74 21.51 3.80 18.45
C LEU A 74 20.43 4.81 18.02
N ILE A 75 19.89 4.55 16.83
CA ILE A 75 18.76 5.27 16.26
C ILE A 75 17.58 4.31 16.18
N VAL A 76 16.48 4.72 16.79
CA VAL A 76 15.24 3.94 16.88
C VAL A 76 14.19 4.60 16.01
N VAL A 77 13.75 3.89 14.98
CA VAL A 77 12.78 4.38 13.99
C VAL A 77 11.50 3.53 14.09
N SER A 78 10.37 4.17 14.36
CA SER A 78 9.06 3.52 14.26
C SER A 78 8.55 3.62 12.83
N VAL A 79 8.31 2.48 12.18
CA VAL A 79 7.89 2.39 10.77
C VAL A 79 6.60 1.59 10.68
N THR A 80 5.59 2.16 10.01
CA THR A 80 4.33 1.51 9.70
C THR A 80 4.25 1.19 8.21
N ASN A 81 3.94 -0.05 7.85
CA ASN A 81 3.61 -0.42 6.48
C ASN A 81 2.14 -0.05 6.21
N VAL A 82 1.92 1.05 5.49
CA VAL A 82 0.58 1.55 5.11
C VAL A 82 0.16 1.10 3.71
N GLY A 83 1.03 0.34 3.03
CA GLY A 83 0.75 -0.29 1.76
C GLY A 83 -0.17 -1.50 1.89
N THR A 84 -0.50 -2.10 0.75
CA THR A 84 -1.35 -3.30 0.69
C THR A 84 -0.56 -4.61 0.56
N LYS A 85 0.76 -4.54 0.33
CA LYS A 85 1.65 -5.71 0.35
C LYS A 85 2.65 -5.67 1.51
N ASN A 86 3.13 -6.85 1.88
CA ASN A 86 4.25 -6.96 2.81
C ASN A 86 5.52 -6.35 2.20
N VAL A 87 6.37 -5.78 3.04
CA VAL A 87 7.67 -5.26 2.64
C VAL A 87 8.78 -6.05 3.31
N GLU A 88 9.84 -6.33 2.58
CA GLU A 88 11.02 -7.01 3.08
C GLU A 88 12.24 -6.16 2.73
N PHE A 89 13.05 -5.85 3.74
CA PHE A 89 14.22 -5.00 3.60
C PHE A 89 15.43 -5.83 3.18
N GLU A 90 16.13 -5.35 2.16
CA GLU A 90 17.47 -5.82 1.81
C GLU A 90 18.53 -4.96 2.51
N GLN A 91 18.31 -3.65 2.55
CA GLN A 91 19.31 -2.69 3.00
C GLN A 91 18.69 -1.42 3.57
N VAL A 92 19.33 -0.88 4.60
CA VAL A 92 19.04 0.43 5.18
C VAL A 92 20.20 1.38 4.88
N ASN A 93 19.89 2.55 4.35
CA ASN A 93 20.83 3.64 4.17
C ASN A 93 20.52 4.75 5.18
N PHE A 94 21.53 5.16 5.92
CA PHE A 94 21.44 6.27 6.85
C PHE A 94 22.43 7.37 6.43
N ASN A 95 21.91 8.58 6.20
CA ASN A 95 22.68 9.73 5.70
C ASN A 95 23.56 9.42 4.46
N GLY A 96 23.03 8.59 3.55
CA GLY A 96 23.74 8.16 2.34
C GLY A 96 24.77 7.04 2.54
N VAL A 97 24.96 6.55 3.77
CA VAL A 97 25.84 5.43 4.10
C VAL A 97 25.03 4.15 4.25
N THR A 98 25.42 3.11 3.52
CA THR A 98 24.88 1.76 3.65
C THR A 98 25.17 1.16 5.02
N GLN A 99 24.14 0.70 5.70
CA GLN A 99 24.24 -0.01 6.96
C GLN A 99 24.15 -1.52 6.68
N THR A 100 25.29 -2.21 6.62
CA THR A 100 25.34 -3.67 6.43
C THR A 100 25.52 -4.36 7.77
N GLY A 101 24.49 -5.06 8.26
CA GLY A 101 24.55 -5.79 9.55
C GLY A 101 24.48 -4.91 10.80
N ASN A 102 24.28 -3.60 10.63
CA ASN A 102 24.17 -2.63 11.72
C ASN A 102 22.73 -2.15 11.93
N TRP A 103 21.75 -2.97 11.55
CA TRP A 103 20.35 -2.69 11.79
C TRP A 103 19.58 -3.97 12.02
N GLU A 104 18.50 -3.85 12.79
CA GLU A 104 17.58 -4.94 13.08
C GLU A 104 16.16 -4.42 13.24
N LEU A 105 15.19 -5.24 12.84
CA LEU A 105 13.81 -5.02 13.20
C LEU A 105 13.51 -5.74 14.52
N THR A 106 12.63 -5.16 15.31
CA THR A 106 12.02 -5.83 16.48
C THR A 106 11.21 -7.09 16.11
N SER A 107 10.84 -7.23 14.85
CA SER A 107 10.33 -8.47 14.26
C SER A 107 11.49 -9.18 13.53
N ASP A 108 11.84 -10.38 13.96
CA ASP A 108 13.07 -11.11 13.56
C ASP A 108 13.25 -11.40 12.04
N ASP A 109 12.32 -11.02 11.17
CA ASP A 109 12.23 -11.48 9.77
C ASP A 109 12.58 -10.43 8.70
N ASN A 110 13.21 -9.29 9.03
CA ASN A 110 13.49 -8.18 8.09
C ASN A 110 12.26 -7.71 7.27
N LYS A 111 11.06 -8.08 7.73
CA LYS A 111 9.80 -7.96 7.02
C LYS A 111 8.80 -7.20 7.88
N ILE A 112 8.05 -6.31 7.25
CA ILE A 112 6.90 -5.64 7.86
C ILE A 112 5.65 -6.06 7.10
N GLU A 113 4.74 -6.74 7.78
CA GLU A 113 3.45 -7.10 7.19
C GLU A 113 2.58 -5.86 6.98
N CYS A 114 1.69 -5.90 5.99
CA CYS A 114 0.80 -4.78 5.71
C CYS A 114 -0.07 -4.43 6.94
N GLY A 115 -0.17 -3.14 7.25
CA GLY A 115 -0.90 -2.62 8.41
C GLY A 115 -0.18 -2.74 9.75
N LEU A 116 1.03 -3.32 9.80
CA LEU A 116 1.80 -3.41 11.04
C LEU A 116 2.78 -2.25 11.21
N THR A 117 3.00 -1.90 12.47
CA THR A 117 4.05 -0.99 12.93
C THR A 117 5.14 -1.82 13.60
N VAL A 118 6.39 -1.58 13.20
CA VAL A 118 7.57 -2.18 13.84
C VAL A 118 8.59 -1.11 14.17
N THR A 119 9.48 -1.44 15.10
CA THR A 119 10.64 -0.61 15.39
C THR A 119 11.86 -1.18 14.66
N LEU A 120 12.55 -0.30 13.93
CA LEU A 120 13.86 -0.51 13.34
C LEU A 120 14.91 0.15 14.25
N GLN A 121 15.94 -0.61 14.59
CA GLN A 121 17.10 -0.17 15.31
C GLN A 121 18.27 -0.08 14.34
N VAL A 122 18.99 1.05 14.32
CA VAL A 122 20.17 1.25 13.48
C VAL A 122 21.33 1.69 14.39
N THR A 123 22.37 0.86 14.47
CA THR A 123 23.60 1.16 15.22
C THR A 123 24.53 1.99 14.34
N VAL A 124 24.63 3.28 14.62
CA VAL A 124 25.43 4.22 13.83
C VAL A 124 25.72 5.48 14.63
N ASP A 125 26.96 5.98 14.53
CA ASP A 125 27.36 7.24 15.15
C ASP A 125 26.51 8.40 14.64
N TRP A 126 26.08 9.26 15.56
CA TRP A 126 25.36 10.50 15.22
C TRP A 126 25.85 11.66 16.09
N THR A 127 25.41 12.86 15.75
CA THR A 127 25.83 14.11 16.39
C THR A 127 24.61 14.98 16.60
N ALA A 128 24.40 15.41 17.84
CA ALA A 128 23.28 16.29 18.20
C ALA A 128 23.26 17.56 17.33
N GLY A 129 22.05 18.01 16.96
CA GLY A 129 21.86 19.21 16.14
C GLY A 129 21.97 19.01 14.62
N ASN A 130 22.42 17.84 14.15
CA ASN A 130 22.48 17.53 12.72
C ASN A 130 21.14 17.00 12.19
N LYS A 131 20.92 17.19 10.88
CA LYS A 131 19.80 16.60 10.15
C LYS A 131 20.22 15.30 9.52
N TYR A 132 19.33 14.31 9.61
CA TYR A 132 19.57 12.97 9.07
C TYR A 132 18.47 12.57 8.09
N SER A 133 18.83 11.66 7.19
CA SER A 133 17.93 11.00 6.25
C SER A 133 18.05 9.49 6.37
N ILE A 134 16.95 8.79 6.12
CA ILE A 134 16.90 7.33 6.06
C ILE A 134 16.25 6.90 4.74
N GLN A 135 16.81 5.86 4.13
CA GLN A 135 16.30 5.26 2.90
C GLN A 135 16.31 3.74 3.05
N PHE A 136 15.24 3.11 2.58
CA PHE A 136 15.05 1.67 2.60
C PHE A 136 15.17 1.13 1.18
N HIS A 137 15.95 0.06 1.01
CA HIS A 137 16.01 -0.72 -0.22
C HIS A 137 15.34 -2.06 0.07
N LEU A 138 14.30 -2.37 -0.72
CA LEU A 138 13.55 -3.60 -0.57
C LEU A 138 14.11 -4.70 -1.48
N THR A 139 13.84 -5.96 -1.14
CA THR A 139 14.27 -7.13 -1.91
C THR A 139 13.71 -7.18 -3.33
N ASP A 140 12.62 -6.45 -3.60
CA ASP A 140 12.03 -6.31 -4.94
C ASP A 140 12.67 -5.19 -5.78
N GLY A 141 13.71 -4.53 -5.25
CA GLY A 141 14.41 -3.41 -5.89
C GLY A 141 13.73 -2.04 -5.69
N THR A 142 12.59 -1.98 -4.98
CA THR A 142 11.95 -0.71 -4.62
C THR A 142 12.82 0.07 -3.64
N VAL A 143 13.00 1.37 -3.92
CA VAL A 143 13.67 2.29 -2.99
C VAL A 143 12.64 3.21 -2.37
N ILE A 144 12.55 3.20 -1.04
CA ILE A 144 11.67 4.07 -0.26
C ILE A 144 12.52 5.09 0.48
N SER A 145 12.36 6.35 0.11
CA SER A 145 13.00 7.49 0.78
C SER A 145 11.93 8.36 1.42
N PRO A 146 11.45 8.00 2.62
CA PRO A 146 10.54 8.88 3.33
C PRO A 146 11.25 10.22 3.57
N LEU A 147 10.61 11.30 3.16
CA LEU A 147 11.05 12.65 3.47
C LEU A 147 10.90 12.85 4.98
N PHE A 148 11.94 12.52 5.72
CA PHE A 148 12.03 12.76 7.14
C PHE A 148 13.33 13.50 7.44
N THR A 149 13.20 14.59 8.19
CA THR A 149 14.33 15.31 8.78
C THR A 149 14.06 15.44 10.27
N SER A 150 14.73 14.63 11.07
CA SER A 150 14.86 14.90 12.50
C SER A 150 16.18 15.58 12.79
N THR A 151 16.13 16.42 13.80
CA THR A 151 17.33 16.90 14.49
C THR A 151 17.55 15.96 15.65
N ALA A 152 18.75 15.39 15.75
CA ALA A 152 19.17 14.68 16.96
C ALA A 152 19.25 15.63 18.16
#